data_AF-A0AAJ0XFR6-F1
#
_entry.id   AF-A0AAJ0XFR6-F1
#
_cell.length_a   1.000
_cell.length_b   1.000
_cell.length_c   1.000
_cell.angle_alpha   90.00
_cell.angle_beta   90.00
_cell.angle_gamma   90.00
#
_symmetry.space_group_name_H-M   'P 1'
#
loop_
_entity.id
_entity.type
_entity.pdbx_description
1 polymer ?
#
loop_
_entity_poly.entity_id
_entity_poly.type
_entity_poly.pdbx_seq_one_letter_code
_entity_poly.pdbx_strand_id
1 'polypeptide(L)' 'MSVTAFDTHRFIQTLRRANLPEDQAEAIAEAFREAIGEEIVTKDYLRAEIESAKGDLIKWIAGLLLAQAVLVSALVKLL' A
#
# COMPACT_ATOMS: atom_id res chain seq x y z
N MET A 1 -11.73 -7.19 1.45
CA MET A 1 -10.50 -8.03 1.45
C MET A 1 -10.63 -9.18 0.45
N SER A 2 -10.11 -8.99 -0.76
CA SER A 2 -9.80 -10.12 -1.65
C SER A 2 -8.42 -9.85 -2.22
N VAL A 3 -7.39 -10.41 -1.58
CA VAL A 3 -6.18 -10.76 -2.32
C VAL A 3 -6.64 -11.89 -3.23
N THR A 4 -6.74 -11.63 -4.53
CA THR A 4 -6.94 -12.73 -5.47
C THR A 4 -5.66 -13.54 -5.42
N ALA A 5 -5.67 -14.65 -4.69
CA ALA A 5 -4.53 -15.54 -4.59
C ALA A 5 -4.08 -15.92 -6.02
N PHE A 6 -2.78 -15.93 -6.25
CA PHE A 6 -2.24 -16.36 -7.53
C PHE A 6 -2.51 -17.87 -7.69
N ASP A 7 -3.46 -18.21 -8.55
CA ASP A 7 -3.81 -19.60 -8.86
C ASP A 7 -2.79 -20.17 -9.86
N THR A 8 -1.71 -20.74 -9.30
CA THR A 8 -0.61 -21.34 -10.06
C THR A 8 -1.11 -22.39 -11.04
N HIS A 9 -2.09 -23.21 -10.65
CA HIS A 9 -2.62 -24.28 -11.52
C HIS A 9 -3.38 -23.72 -12.72
N ARG A 10 -4.30 -22.77 -12.51
CA ARG A 10 -5.02 -22.10 -13.61
C ARG A 10 -4.06 -21.33 -14.52
N PHE A 11 -3.03 -20.72 -13.96
CA PHE A 11 -1.99 -20.00 -14.72
C PHE A 11 -1.21 -20.94 -15.64
N ILE A 12 -0.67 -22.04 -15.11
CA ILE A 12 0.02 -23.08 -15.91
C ILE A 12 -0.90 -23.62 -17.01
N GLN A 13 -2.16 -23.95 -16.68
CA GLN A 13 -3.13 -24.44 -17.67
C GLN A 13 -3.41 -23.42 -18.79
N THR A 14 -3.38 -22.13 -18.47
CA THR A 14 -3.57 -21.06 -19.45
C THR A 14 -2.41 -21.01 -20.44
N LEU A 15 -1.17 -21.11 -19.94
CA LEU A 15 0.02 -21.17 -20.78
C LEU A 15 0.03 -22.43 -21.66
N ARG A 16 -0.31 -23.59 -21.10
CA ARG A 16 -0.41 -24.84 -21.86
C ARG A 16 -1.45 -24.76 -22.99
N ARG A 17 -2.60 -24.12 -22.76
CA ARG A 17 -3.61 -23.87 -23.81
C ARG A 17 -3.12 -22.94 -24.91
N ALA A 18 -2.10 -22.14 -24.65
CA ALA A 18 -1.40 -21.31 -25.63
C ALA A 18 -0.23 -22.03 -26.31
N ASN A 19 -0.19 -23.37 -26.25
CA ASN A 19 0.86 -24.24 -26.80
C ASN A 19 2.25 -24.09 -26.14
N LEU A 20 2.34 -23.58 -24.91
CA LEU A 20 3.58 -23.67 -24.15
C LEU A 20 3.81 -25.10 -23.62
N PRO A 21 5.04 -25.64 -23.72
CA PRO A 21 5.42 -26.88 -23.05
C PRO A 21 5.21 -26.79 -21.53
N GLU A 22 4.91 -27.93 -20.89
CA GLU A 22 4.62 -28.00 -19.45
C GLU A 22 5.78 -27.47 -18.60
N ASP A 23 7.01 -27.92 -18.87
CA ASP A 23 8.22 -27.46 -18.18
C ASP A 23 8.42 -25.93 -18.27
N GLN A 24 8.06 -25.32 -19.41
CA GLN A 24 8.14 -23.87 -19.58
C GLN A 24 7.03 -23.14 -18.84
N ALA A 25 5.81 -23.69 -18.86
CA ALA A 25 4.68 -23.12 -18.15
C ALA A 25 4.91 -23.13 -16.62
N GLU A 26 5.49 -24.21 -16.09
CA GLU A 26 5.90 -24.31 -14.70
C GLU A 26 7.01 -23.32 -14.34
N ALA A 27 8.08 -23.24 -15.15
CA ALA A 27 9.18 -22.30 -14.93
C ALA A 27 8.72 -20.83 -14.93
N ILE A 28 7.80 -20.46 -15.84
CA ILE A 28 7.22 -19.11 -15.87
C ILE A 28 6.33 -18.87 -14.66
N ALA A 29 5.55 -19.86 -14.23
CA ALA A 29 4.69 -19.73 -13.05
C ALA A 29 5.53 -19.53 -11.77
N GLU A 30 6.67 -20.22 -11.65
CA GLU A 30 7.63 -20.04 -10.56
C GLU A 30 8.23 -18.64 -10.57
N ALA A 31 8.83 -18.23 -11.70
CA ALA A 31 9.45 -16.92 -11.83
C ALA A 31 8.44 -15.78 -11.58
N PHE A 32 7.19 -15.95 -12.03
CA PHE A 32 6.12 -15.00 -11.75
C PHE A 32 5.84 -14.96 -10.24
N ARG A 33 5.62 -16.12 -9.60
CA ARG A 33 5.36 -16.21 -8.15
C ARG A 33 6.47 -15.57 -7.32
N GLU A 34 7.72 -15.76 -7.71
CA GLU A 34 8.86 -15.10 -7.06
C GLU A 34 8.81 -13.58 -7.26
N ALA A 35 8.53 -13.10 -8.48
CA ALA A 35 8.44 -11.67 -8.79
C ALA A 35 7.26 -10.94 -8.10
N ILE A 36 6.13 -11.63 -7.89
CA ILE A 36 4.98 -11.11 -7.10
C ILE A 36 5.07 -11.46 -5.62
N GLY A 37 6.07 -12.23 -5.20
CA GLY A 37 6.11 -12.95 -3.92
C GLY A 37 6.53 -12.14 -2.70
N GLU A 38 7.10 -10.95 -2.86
CA GLU A 38 7.69 -10.27 -1.70
C GLU A 38 6.82 -9.18 -1.05
N GLU A 39 6.04 -8.36 -1.78
CA GLU A 39 5.37 -7.22 -1.11
C GLU A 39 4.11 -6.69 -1.83
N ILE A 40 3.16 -7.57 -2.17
CA ILE A 40 1.85 -7.08 -2.63
C ILE A 40 1.03 -6.60 -1.44
N VAL A 41 1.07 -5.29 -1.19
CA VAL A 41 0.17 -4.62 -0.25
C VAL A 41 -1.23 -4.47 -0.85
N THR A 42 -2.26 -4.67 -0.03
CA THR A 42 -3.65 -4.49 -0.49
C THR A 42 -3.99 -3.00 -0.60
N LYS A 43 -4.94 -2.65 -1.48
CA LYS A 43 -5.49 -1.29 -1.54
C LYS A 43 -6.09 -0.85 -0.19
N ASP A 44 -6.68 -1.78 0.53
CA ASP A 44 -7.27 -1.53 1.86
C ASP A 44 -6.17 -1.21 2.89
N TYR A 45 -5.06 -1.94 2.87
CA TYR A 45 -3.88 -1.65 3.69
C TYR A 45 -3.32 -0.25 3.41
N LEU A 46 -3.10 0.10 2.13
CA LEU A 46 -2.64 1.43 1.75
C LEU A 46 -3.60 2.53 2.18
N ARG A 47 -4.92 2.30 2.06
CA ARG A 47 -5.93 3.26 2.51
C ARG A 47 -5.86 3.48 4.02
N ALA A 48 -5.73 2.41 4.80
CA ALA A 48 -5.62 2.48 6.25
C ALA A 48 -4.37 3.26 6.69
N GLU A 49 -3.20 2.99 6.08
CA GLU A 49 -1.97 3.74 6.36
C GLU A 49 -2.09 5.22 6.00
N ILE A 50 -2.71 5.54 4.87
CA ILE A 50 -2.96 6.93 4.46
C ILE A 50 -3.90 7.64 5.45
N GLU A 51 -4.95 6.97 5.91
CA GLU A 51 -5.89 7.53 6.89
C GLU A 51 -5.22 7.76 8.25
N SER A 52 -4.37 6.83 8.69
CA SER A 52 -3.54 6.96 9.89
C SER A 52 -2.60 8.17 9.79
N ALA A 53 -1.83 8.27 8.70
CA ALA A 53 -0.91 9.38 8.47
C ALA A 53 -1.62 10.74 8.39
N LYS A 54 -2.80 10.80 7.77
CA LYS A 54 -3.65 12.01 7.77
C LYS A 54 -4.09 12.39 9.19
N GLY A 55 -4.48 11.42 10.00
CA GLY A 55 -4.85 11.63 11.40
C GLY A 55 -3.71 12.25 12.21
N ASP A 56 -2.49 11.74 12.03
CA ASP A 56 -1.32 12.28 12.73
C ASP A 56 -0.94 13.67 12.25
N LEU A 57 -1.02 13.94 10.94
CA LEU A 57 -0.85 15.30 10.40
C LEU A 57 -1.86 16.28 11.01
N ILE A 58 -3.13 15.89 11.11
CA ILE A 58 -4.17 16.73 11.72
C ILE A 58 -3.83 17.06 13.17
N LYS A 59 -3.38 16.08 13.97
CA LYS A 59 -2.98 16.31 15.37
C LYS A 59 -1.83 17.31 15.46
N TRP A 60 -0.79 17.15 14.64
CA TRP A 60 0.36 18.06 14.64
C TRP A 60 -0.02 19.48 14.21
N ILE A 61 -0.83 19.63 13.15
CA ILE A 61 -1.31 20.94 12.69
C ILE A 61 -2.15 21.61 13.77
N ALA A 62 -3.07 20.88 14.42
CA ALA A 62 -3.86 21.43 15.53
C ALA A 62 -2.96 21.93 16.68
N GLY A 63 -1.95 21.15 17.06
CA GLY A 63 -0.97 21.56 18.08
C GLY A 63 -0.18 22.81 17.69
N LEU A 64 0.30 22.88 16.45
CA LEU A 64 1.02 24.05 15.93
C LEU A 64 0.14 25.30 15.88
N LEU A 65 -1.13 25.18 15.46
CA LEU A 65 -2.07 26.29 15.43
C LEU A 65 -2.38 26.83 16.83
N LEU A 66 -2.53 25.96 17.83
CA LEU A 66 -2.70 26.36 19.22
C LEU A 66 -1.45 27.09 19.75
N ALA A 67 -0.27 26.54 19.48
CA ALA A 67 0.99 27.19 19.86
C ALA A 67 1.13 28.58 19.21
N GLN A 68 0.81 28.69 17.92
CA GLN A 68 0.82 29.96 17.19
C GLN A 68 -0.19 30.95 17.78
N ALA A 69 -1.41 30.52 18.13
CA ALA A 69 -2.42 31.38 18.74
C ALA A 69 -1.95 31.96 20.08
N VAL A 70 -1.28 31.15 20.91
CA VAL A 70 -0.68 31.60 22.18
C VAL A 70 0.42 32.64 21.92
N LEU A 71 1.33 32.37 20.97
CA LEU A 71 2.41 33.28 20.61
C LEU A 71 1.88 34.64 20.10
N VAL A 72 0.90 34.62 19.19
CA VAL A 72 0.26 35.83 18.66
C VAL A 72 -0.42 36.61 19.79
N SER A 73 -1.13 35.92 20.68
CA SER A 73 -1.80 36.56 21.82
C SER A 73 -0.82 37.24 22.78
N ALA A 74 0.36 36.64 23.01
CA ALA A 74 1.41 37.22 23.83
C ALA A 74 2.03 38.46 23.17
N LEU A 75 2.29 38.41 21.86
CA LEU A 75 2.83 39.54 21.09
C LEU A 75 1.85 40.73 21.08
N VAL A 76 0.55 40.48 20.89
CA VAL A 76 -0.48 41.54 20.90
C VAL A 76 -0.55 42.24 22.26
N LYS A 77 -0.32 41.54 23.38
CA LYS A 77 -0.29 42.16 24.71
C LYS A 77 0.97 42.97 25.01
N LEU A 78 2.04 42.78 24.22
CA LEU A 78 3.33 43.45 24.40
C LEU A 78 3.50 44.70 23.52
N LEU A 79 2.65 44.87 22.50
CA LEU A 79 2.51 46.12 21.73
C LEU A 79 1.54 47.08 22.42
#